data_AF-A0A484BN02-F1
#
_entry.id   AF-A0A484BN02-F1
#
_cell.length_a   1.000
_cell.length_b   1.000
_cell.length_c   1.000
_cell.angle_alpha   90.00
_cell.angle_beta   90.00
_cell.angle_gamma   90.00
#
_symmetry.space_group_name_H-M   'P 1'
#
loop_
_entity.id
_entity.type
_entity.pdbx_description
1 polymer ?
#
loop_
_entity_poly.entity_id
_entity_poly.type
_entity_poly.pdbx_seq_one_letter_code
_entity_poly.pdbx_strand_id
1 'polypeptide(L)'
;MPDVDISPYLERCGHFLSSNQLSLIPCLVDCIFNASQVLTAKQLNPDNARNMTEILLRAHPDFVDVSVAALLNCSANRKQWEKFQKRRFFGNYKCTLLPLYLRMCAVDYIYVNCPSSSWKSSKACEEAREHKLNCKCDFTGNLCRPRY
;
A
#
# COMPACT_ATOMS: atom_id res chain seq x y z
N MET A 1 7.63 8.74 1.22
CA MET A 1 6.18 8.45 1.24
C MET A 1 5.60 9.16 2.45
N PRO A 2 4.49 9.89 2.31
CA PRO A 2 3.86 10.57 3.43
C PRO A 2 3.40 9.57 4.50
N ASP A 3 3.38 10.03 5.73
CA ASP A 3 2.71 9.31 6.81
C ASP A 3 1.19 9.34 6.58
N VAL A 4 0.51 8.27 6.98
CA VAL A 4 -0.94 8.13 6.85
C VAL A 4 -1.62 8.38 8.18
N ASP A 5 -2.71 9.14 8.17
CA ASP A 5 -3.57 9.32 9.35
C ASP A 5 -4.63 8.21 9.40
N ILE A 6 -4.38 7.23 10.26
CA ILE A 6 -5.32 6.12 10.50
C ILE A 6 -6.31 6.39 11.63
N SER A 7 -6.24 7.56 12.29
CA SER A 7 -7.13 7.94 13.40
C SER A 7 -8.62 7.72 13.08
N PRO A 8 -9.12 8.04 11.87
CA PRO A 8 -10.51 7.80 11.49
C PRO A 8 -10.94 6.32 11.51
N TYR A 9 -10.00 5.38 11.52
CA TYR A 9 -10.29 3.94 11.52
C TYR A 9 -10.02 3.27 12.86
N LEU A 10 -9.48 3.98 13.85
CA LEU A 10 -9.04 3.37 15.12
C LEU A 10 -10.19 2.77 15.94
N GLU A 11 -11.39 3.35 15.88
CA GLU A 11 -12.56 2.80 16.58
C GLU A 11 -12.86 1.36 16.14
N ARG A 12 -12.76 1.08 14.83
CA ARG A 12 -13.07 -0.24 14.25
C ARG A 12 -11.86 -1.16 14.17
N CYS A 13 -10.69 -0.60 13.85
CA CYS A 13 -9.50 -1.38 13.48
C CYS A 13 -8.36 -1.27 14.50
N GLY A 14 -8.48 -0.40 15.52
CA GLY A 14 -7.40 -0.11 16.48
C GLY A 14 -7.00 -1.29 17.36
N HIS A 15 -7.87 -2.29 17.52
CA HIS A 15 -7.54 -3.51 18.27
C HIS A 15 -6.35 -4.30 17.68
N PHE A 16 -6.00 -4.09 16.41
CA PHE A 16 -4.80 -4.66 15.79
C PHE A 16 -3.49 -3.92 16.13
N LEU A 17 -3.56 -2.79 16.83
CA LEU A 17 -2.42 -1.93 17.22
C LEU A 17 -1.97 -2.12 18.68
N SER A 18 -2.45 -3.18 19.37
CA SER A 18 -2.21 -3.40 20.81
C SER A 18 -0.73 -3.25 21.22
N SER A 19 -0.51 -2.56 22.34
CA SER A 19 0.81 -2.29 22.95
C SER A 19 1.44 -3.48 23.67
N ASN A 20 0.64 -4.52 24.00
CA ASN A 20 1.10 -5.71 24.72
C ASN A 20 1.15 -6.98 23.84
N GLN A 21 0.94 -6.84 22.52
CA GLN A 21 1.06 -7.93 21.53
C GLN A 21 1.81 -7.44 20.29
N LEU A 22 2.29 -8.38 19.46
CA LEU A 22 2.87 -8.07 18.15
C LEU A 22 1.80 -7.38 17.28
N SER A 23 2.02 -6.11 16.89
CA SER A 23 1.08 -5.37 16.05
C SER A 23 0.75 -6.15 14.77
N LEU A 24 -0.54 -6.39 14.55
CA LEU A 24 -1.02 -7.23 13.45
C LEU A 24 -1.28 -6.38 12.21
N ILE A 25 -0.21 -5.77 11.68
CA ILE A 25 -0.26 -4.85 10.54
C ILE A 25 -1.05 -5.42 9.33
N PRO A 26 -0.90 -6.70 8.93
CA PRO A 26 -1.69 -7.23 7.81
C PRO A 26 -3.20 -7.17 8.08
N CYS A 27 -3.62 -7.47 9.30
CA CYS A 27 -5.04 -7.44 9.68
C CYS A 27 -5.56 -6.01 9.91
N LEU A 28 -4.72 -5.09 10.39
CA LEU A 28 -5.04 -3.66 10.44
C LEU A 28 -5.35 -3.13 9.05
N VAL A 29 -4.46 -3.38 8.08
CA VAL A 29 -4.63 -2.92 6.70
C VAL A 29 -5.85 -3.57 6.05
N ASP A 30 -6.09 -4.86 6.30
CA ASP A 30 -7.29 -5.55 5.84
C ASP A 30 -8.57 -4.95 6.42
N CYS A 31 -8.59 -4.64 7.73
CA CYS A 31 -9.71 -3.99 8.38
C CYS A 31 -10.00 -2.61 7.78
N ILE A 32 -8.98 -1.78 7.52
CA ILE A 32 -9.16 -0.45 6.91
C ILE A 32 -9.76 -0.57 5.51
N PHE A 33 -9.25 -1.47 4.68
CA PHE A 33 -9.77 -1.70 3.31
C PHE A 33 -11.22 -2.23 3.31
N ASN A 34 -11.57 -3.06 4.30
CA ASN A 34 -12.93 -3.55 4.47
C ASN A 34 -13.87 -2.43 4.98
N ALA A 35 -13.43 -1.64 5.97
CA ALA A 35 -14.19 -0.53 6.53
C ALA A 35 -14.44 0.58 5.49
N SER A 36 -13.52 0.76 4.55
CA SER A 36 -13.64 1.72 3.44
C SER A 36 -14.35 1.15 2.20
N GLN A 37 -14.69 -0.15 2.21
CA GLN A 37 -15.33 -0.84 1.08
C GLN A 37 -14.55 -0.69 -0.25
N VAL A 38 -13.23 -0.55 -0.17
CA VAL A 38 -12.35 -0.36 -1.33
C VAL A 38 -12.25 -1.62 -2.18
N LEU A 39 -12.41 -2.79 -1.55
CA LEU A 39 -12.34 -4.07 -2.23
C LEU A 39 -13.70 -4.75 -2.26
N THR A 40 -14.04 -5.24 -3.44
CA THR A 40 -15.04 -6.28 -3.62
C THR A 40 -14.33 -7.59 -3.94
N ALA A 41 -15.04 -8.72 -3.89
CA ALA A 41 -14.45 -10.04 -4.14
C ALA A 41 -13.70 -10.17 -5.49
N LYS A 42 -14.00 -9.31 -6.47
CA LYS A 42 -13.43 -9.37 -7.83
C LYS A 42 -12.62 -8.15 -8.25
N GLN A 43 -12.82 -6.98 -7.63
CA GLN A 43 -12.25 -5.71 -8.09
C GLN A 43 -12.10 -4.67 -6.98
N LEU A 44 -11.24 -3.69 -7.24
CA LEU A 44 -11.10 -2.47 -6.46
C LEU A 44 -12.15 -1.44 -6.93
N ASN A 45 -12.82 -0.77 -5.99
CA ASN A 45 -13.75 0.32 -6.28
C ASN A 45 -12.97 1.65 -6.30
N PRO A 46 -12.88 2.34 -7.45
CA PRO A 46 -12.07 3.55 -7.61
C PRO A 46 -12.54 4.72 -6.74
N ASP A 47 -13.86 4.90 -6.60
CA ASP A 47 -14.43 6.01 -5.83
C ASP A 47 -14.17 5.82 -4.33
N ASN A 48 -14.38 4.60 -3.84
CA ASN A 48 -14.05 4.25 -2.46
C ASN A 48 -12.54 4.32 -2.21
N ALA A 49 -11.72 3.96 -3.20
CA ALA A 49 -10.26 4.07 -3.08
C ALA A 49 -9.82 5.53 -2.97
N ARG A 50 -10.44 6.43 -3.75
CA ARG A 50 -10.22 7.87 -3.63
C ARG A 50 -10.64 8.38 -2.26
N ASN A 51 -11.86 8.11 -1.82
CA ASN A 51 -12.36 8.55 -0.51
C ASN A 51 -11.47 8.03 0.64
N MET A 52 -11.12 6.74 0.63
CA MET A 52 -10.19 6.16 1.62
C MET A 52 -8.85 6.90 1.61
N THR A 53 -8.30 7.19 0.44
CA THR A 53 -7.01 7.85 0.28
C THR A 53 -7.05 9.30 0.75
N GLU A 54 -8.11 10.05 0.44
CA GLU A 54 -8.31 11.43 0.91
C GLU A 54 -8.41 11.50 2.44
N ILE A 55 -9.06 10.52 3.06
CA ILE A 55 -9.10 10.40 4.52
C ILE A 55 -7.69 10.13 5.09
N LEU A 56 -7.00 9.12 4.56
CA LEU A 56 -5.68 8.70 5.06
C LEU A 56 -4.57 9.73 4.80
N LEU A 57 -4.68 10.52 3.74
CA LEU A 57 -3.67 11.49 3.31
C LEU A 57 -4.17 12.93 3.45
N ARG A 58 -5.06 13.20 4.41
CA ARG A 58 -5.60 14.55 4.66
C ARG A 58 -4.51 15.61 4.82
N ALA A 59 -3.37 15.25 5.44
CA ALA A 59 -2.22 16.14 5.61
C ALA A 59 -1.32 16.27 4.37
N HIS A 60 -1.54 15.43 3.34
CA HIS A 60 -0.70 15.30 2.14
C HIS A 60 -1.57 15.17 0.87
N PRO A 61 -2.39 16.19 0.55
CA PRO A 61 -3.35 16.11 -0.55
C PRO A 61 -2.68 15.94 -1.93
N ASP A 62 -1.44 16.39 -2.08
CA ASP A 62 -0.64 16.23 -3.31
C ASP A 62 -0.31 14.75 -3.62
N PHE A 63 -0.44 13.84 -2.64
CA PHE A 63 -0.24 12.41 -2.82
C PHE A 63 -1.52 11.64 -3.15
N VAL A 64 -2.71 12.25 -3.11
CA VAL A 64 -3.97 11.54 -3.30
C VAL A 64 -4.04 10.89 -4.68
N ASP A 65 -3.82 11.67 -5.74
CA ASP A 65 -3.99 11.18 -7.11
C ASP A 65 -2.99 10.06 -7.47
N VAL A 66 -1.71 10.24 -7.11
CA VAL A 66 -0.69 9.20 -7.31
C VAL A 66 -1.00 7.94 -6.50
N SER A 67 -1.57 8.06 -5.30
CA SER A 67 -1.92 6.92 -4.46
C SER A 67 -3.13 6.15 -5.01
N VAL A 68 -4.13 6.84 -5.55
CA VAL A 68 -5.26 6.19 -6.23
C VAL A 68 -4.79 5.48 -7.51
N ALA A 69 -3.98 6.16 -8.33
CA ALA A 69 -3.39 5.56 -9.54
C ALA A 69 -2.55 4.32 -9.20
N ALA A 70 -1.78 4.37 -8.11
CA ALA A 70 -1.00 3.27 -7.60
C ALA A 70 -1.88 2.05 -7.25
N LEU A 71 -2.96 2.26 -6.48
CA LEU A 71 -3.89 1.20 -6.10
C LEU A 71 -4.54 0.54 -7.31
N LEU A 72 -4.98 1.35 -8.30
CA LEU A 72 -5.56 0.85 -9.54
C LEU A 72 -4.55 0.01 -10.34
N ASN A 73 -3.34 0.54 -10.55
CA ASN A 73 -2.28 -0.16 -11.26
C ASN A 73 -1.90 -1.48 -10.57
N CYS A 74 -1.80 -1.49 -9.24
CA CYS A 74 -1.51 -2.68 -8.46
C CYS A 74 -2.63 -3.73 -8.50
N SER A 75 -3.89 -3.29 -8.52
CA SER A 75 -5.06 -4.16 -8.62
C SER A 75 -5.20 -4.84 -9.99
N ALA A 76 -4.62 -4.24 -11.05
CA ALA A 76 -4.64 -4.80 -12.40
C ALA A 76 -3.80 -6.08 -12.53
N ASN A 77 -2.85 -6.33 -11.62
CA ASN A 77 -2.05 -7.56 -11.61
C ASN A 77 -2.85 -8.75 -11.07
N ARG A 78 -3.69 -9.37 -11.92
CA ARG A 78 -4.57 -10.50 -11.57
C ARG A 78 -3.85 -11.69 -10.94
N LYS A 79 -2.64 -12.00 -11.42
CA LYS A 79 -1.82 -13.10 -10.88
C LYS A 79 -1.46 -12.88 -9.42
N GLN A 80 -1.01 -11.67 -9.07
CA GLN A 80 -0.71 -11.34 -7.67
C GLN A 80 -1.98 -11.18 -6.84
N TRP A 81 -3.03 -10.58 -7.40
CA TRP A 81 -4.33 -10.47 -6.76
C TRP A 81 -4.82 -11.83 -6.25
N GLU A 82 -4.96 -12.82 -7.15
CA GLU A 82 -5.46 -14.15 -6.80
C GLU A 82 -4.56 -14.85 -5.77
N LYS A 83 -3.24 -14.70 -5.93
CA LYS A 83 -2.25 -15.27 -5.01
C LYS A 83 -2.41 -14.70 -3.60
N PHE A 84 -2.51 -13.39 -3.44
CA PHE A 84 -2.61 -12.76 -2.11
C PHE A 84 -4.02 -12.79 -1.53
N GLN A 85 -5.06 -12.83 -2.36
CA GLN A 85 -6.45 -13.01 -1.94
C GLN A 85 -6.68 -14.36 -1.26
N LYS A 86 -5.95 -15.41 -1.66
CA LYS A 86 -6.04 -16.75 -1.06
C LYS A 86 -5.13 -16.90 0.16
N ARG A 87 -4.12 -16.04 0.31
CA ARG A 87 -3.19 -16.09 1.45
C ARG A 87 -3.83 -15.49 2.69
N ARG A 88 -3.61 -16.13 3.83
CA ARG A 88 -4.03 -15.65 5.14
C ARG A 88 -2.80 -15.34 5.98
N PHE A 89 -2.95 -14.38 6.88
CA PHE A 89 -1.93 -14.16 7.90
C PHE A 89 -1.91 -15.34 8.88
N PHE A 90 -0.76 -15.61 9.49
CA PHE A 90 -0.58 -16.75 10.39
C PHE A 90 -1.36 -16.59 11.70
N GLY A 91 -1.76 -17.71 12.30
CA GLY A 91 -2.45 -17.76 13.60
C GLY A 91 -3.97 -17.77 13.52
N ASN A 92 -4.63 -17.27 14.56
CA ASN A 92 -6.10 -17.31 14.70
C ASN A 92 -6.85 -16.22 13.89
N TYR A 93 -6.12 -15.31 13.26
CA TYR A 93 -6.71 -14.18 12.53
C TYR A 93 -6.92 -14.54 11.05
N LYS A 94 -8.16 -14.40 10.58
CA LYS A 94 -8.56 -14.76 9.20
C LYS A 94 -8.38 -13.62 8.19
N CYS A 95 -7.49 -12.66 8.46
CA CYS A 95 -7.28 -11.53 7.54
C CYS A 95 -6.56 -11.99 6.26
N THR A 96 -6.97 -11.42 5.13
CA THR A 96 -6.34 -11.69 3.83
C THR A 96 -5.07 -10.86 3.64
N LEU A 97 -4.09 -11.36 2.90
CA LEU A 97 -2.86 -10.60 2.59
C LEU A 97 -3.01 -9.68 1.37
N LEU A 98 -4.17 -9.68 0.70
CA LEU A 98 -4.42 -8.85 -0.48
C LEU A 98 -4.28 -7.33 -0.20
N PRO A 99 -4.91 -6.75 0.84
CA PRO A 99 -4.76 -5.33 1.16
C PRO A 99 -3.32 -4.93 1.47
N LEU A 100 -2.57 -5.79 2.18
CA LEU A 100 -1.16 -5.57 2.44
C LEU A 100 -0.33 -5.55 1.14
N TYR A 101 -0.59 -6.50 0.23
CA TYR A 101 0.04 -6.51 -1.08
C TYR A 101 -0.25 -5.22 -1.86
N LEU A 102 -1.52 -4.79 -1.92
CA LEU A 102 -1.92 -3.56 -2.62
C LEU A 102 -1.21 -2.35 -2.02
N ARG A 103 -1.12 -2.25 -0.69
CA ARG A 103 -0.37 -1.20 0.00
C ARG A 103 1.11 -1.21 -0.38
N MET A 104 1.78 -2.37 -0.29
CA MET A 104 3.21 -2.48 -0.62
C MET A 104 3.50 -2.16 -2.09
N CYS A 105 2.67 -2.66 -3.00
CA CYS A 105 2.77 -2.33 -4.41
C CYS A 105 2.53 -0.84 -4.65
N ALA A 106 1.58 -0.23 -3.94
CA ALA A 106 1.31 1.20 -4.07
C ALA A 106 2.48 2.05 -3.56
N VAL A 107 3.12 1.67 -2.45
CA VAL A 107 4.35 2.30 -1.96
C VAL A 107 5.43 2.31 -3.04
N ASP A 108 5.66 1.16 -3.68
CA ASP A 108 6.65 1.04 -4.76
C ASP A 108 6.32 1.92 -5.97
N TYR A 109 5.04 1.99 -6.34
CA TYR A 109 4.57 2.86 -7.42
C TYR A 109 4.75 4.34 -7.09
N ILE A 110 4.35 4.77 -5.89
CA ILE A 110 4.45 6.16 -5.43
C ILE A 110 5.91 6.58 -5.33
N TYR A 111 6.82 5.69 -4.91
CA TYR A 111 8.25 6.00 -4.86
C TYR A 111 8.79 6.42 -6.23
N VAL A 112 8.38 5.71 -7.28
CA VAL A 112 8.79 5.97 -8.67
C VAL A 112 8.03 7.14 -9.29
N ASN A 113 6.80 7.42 -8.83
CA ASN A 113 5.92 8.46 -9.37
C ASN A 113 5.71 9.61 -8.37
N CYS A 114 6.70 9.87 -7.51
CA CYS A 114 6.59 10.88 -6.47
C CYS A 114 6.20 12.25 -7.07
N PRO A 115 5.19 12.95 -6.53
CA PRO A 115 4.80 14.27 -7.01
C PRO A 115 5.98 15.23 -7.06
N SER A 116 6.06 16.07 -8.09
CA SER A 116 7.17 17.02 -8.27
C SER A 116 7.27 18.03 -7.12
N SER A 117 6.14 18.39 -6.51
CA SER A 117 6.06 19.24 -5.31
C SER A 117 6.83 18.67 -4.12
N SER A 118 6.94 17.34 -4.05
CA SER A 118 7.51 16.58 -2.93
C SER A 118 8.81 15.85 -3.31
N TRP A 119 9.20 15.91 -4.59
CA TRP A 119 10.43 15.28 -5.08
C TRP A 119 11.66 16.13 -4.77
N LYS A 120 12.69 15.49 -4.21
CA LYS A 120 14.00 16.11 -4.01
C LYS A 120 14.85 15.87 -5.25
N SER A 121 15.05 16.88 -6.08
CA SER A 121 15.90 16.80 -7.26
C SER A 121 17.38 16.81 -6.88
N SER A 122 17.86 15.67 -6.39
CA SER A 122 19.27 15.42 -6.11
C SER A 122 19.73 14.21 -6.90
N LYS A 123 21.02 14.17 -7.27
CA LYS A 123 21.62 13.05 -7.99
C LYS A 123 21.31 11.70 -7.32
N ALA A 124 21.44 11.63 -5.99
CA ALA A 124 21.15 10.41 -5.24
C ALA A 124 19.68 9.97 -5.35
N CYS A 125 18.74 10.91 -5.40
CA CYS A 125 17.31 10.58 -5.58
C CYS A 125 17.02 10.08 -7.01
N GLU A 126 17.62 10.70 -8.03
CA GLU A 126 17.45 10.26 -9.43
C GLU A 126 18.05 8.86 -9.63
N GLU A 127 19.27 8.61 -9.14
CA GLU A 127 19.90 7.29 -9.19
C GLU A 127 19.08 6.22 -8.46
N ALA A 128 18.51 6.55 -7.30
CA ALA A 128 17.65 5.62 -6.57
C ALA A 128 16.33 5.33 -7.32
N ARG A 129 15.78 6.31 -8.03
CA ARG A 129 14.58 6.14 -8.87
C ARG A 129 14.88 5.25 -10.08
N GLU A 130 15.98 5.52 -10.78
CA GLU A 130 16.45 4.69 -11.89
C GLU A 130 16.73 3.25 -11.44
N HIS A 131 17.37 3.08 -10.28
CA HIS A 131 17.62 1.76 -9.72
C HIS A 131 16.30 1.00 -9.45
N LYS A 132 15.29 1.66 -8.87
CA LYS A 132 13.97 1.04 -8.60
C LYS A 132 13.23 0.64 -9.88
N LEU A 133 13.39 1.41 -10.96
CA LEU A 133 12.81 1.14 -12.27
C LEU A 133 13.47 -0.06 -12.94
N ASN A 134 14.80 -0.14 -12.88
CA ASN A 134 15.58 -1.10 -13.66
C ASN A 134 15.89 -2.40 -12.88
N CYS A 135 15.77 -2.38 -11.56
CA CYS A 135 16.03 -3.53 -10.69
C CYS A 135 14.77 -4.00 -9.96
N LYS A 136 14.80 -5.27 -9.58
CA LYS A 136 13.82 -5.96 -8.74
C LYS A 136 14.56 -6.52 -7.55
N CYS A 137 14.32 -5.91 -6.40
CA CYS A 137 14.86 -6.36 -5.14
C CYS A 137 13.92 -7.40 -4.50
N ASP A 138 14.49 -8.33 -3.74
CA ASP A 138 13.72 -9.15 -2.82
C ASP A 138 13.13 -8.31 -1.67
N PHE A 139 12.33 -8.93 -0.80
CA PHE A 139 11.68 -8.23 0.32
C PHE A 139 12.67 -7.65 1.34
N THR A 140 13.93 -8.08 1.34
CA THR A 140 14.96 -7.57 2.25
C THR A 140 15.70 -6.36 1.69
N GLY A 141 15.57 -6.10 0.39
CA GLY A 141 16.31 -5.05 -0.31
C GLY A 141 17.78 -5.39 -0.57
N ASN A 142 18.28 -6.52 -0.05
CA ASN A 142 19.70 -6.89 -0.14
C ASN A 142 20.06 -7.55 -1.48
N LEU A 143 19.09 -8.19 -2.14
CA LEU A 143 19.29 -8.86 -3.42
C LEU A 143 18.44 -8.18 -4.49
N CYS A 144 19.07 -7.29 -5.26
CA CYS A 144 18.46 -6.62 -6.40
C CYS A 144 18.98 -7.24 -7.71
N ARG A 145 18.07 -7.78 -8.51
CA ARG A 145 18.36 -8.28 -9.85
C ARG A 145 17.76 -7.36 -10.89
N PRO A 146 18.42 -7.13 -12.02
CA PRO A 146 17.81 -6.34 -13.08
C PRO A 146 16.54 -6.99 -13.63
N ARG A 147 15.65 -6.18 -14.20
CA ARG A 147 14.33 -6.62 -14.68
C ARG A 147 14.35 -7.23 -16.09
N TYR A 148 15.52 -7.35 -16.71
CA TYR A 148 15.70 -7.92 -18.05
C TYR A 148 15.59 -9.46 -18.07
#